data_AF-A0A3B8RSX4-F1
#
_entry.id   AF-A0A3B8RSX4-F1
#
_cell.length_a   1.000
_cell.length_b   1.000
_cell.length_c   1.000
_cell.angle_alpha   90.00
_cell.angle_beta   90.00
_cell.angle_gamma   90.00
#
_symmetry.space_group_name_H-M   'P 1'
#
loop_
_entity.id
_entity.type
_entity.pdbx_description
1 polymer ?
#
loop_
_entity_poly.entity_id
_entity_poly.type
_entity_poly.pdbx_seq_one_letter_code
_entity_poly.pdbx_strand_id
1 'polypeptide(L)'
;ENDLSFIKDKIVLIGFMGIRLNEKTLEDIFFTPLNERYAGKSFPDMYGVVIHANIVSMILNKKFINIMPQWLSIILAVILSYVSAYIIYSFKRKHKDWFGTFTKLYMLTVSLLNLYIGVMVLHHFNYRINLTLAIAVVFLTGTILDLYNNFIGRIFLSTGK
;
A
#
# COMPACT_ATOMS: atom_id res chain seq x y z
N GLU A 1 -50.65 17.54 -12.61
CA GLU A 1 -50.16 16.29 -11.99
C GLU A 1 -48.65 16.23 -12.16
N ASN A 2 -47.92 15.77 -11.13
CA ASN A 2 -46.48 15.60 -11.22
C ASN A 2 -46.17 14.26 -11.89
N ASP A 3 -45.78 14.29 -13.16
CA ASP A 3 -45.30 13.11 -13.87
C ASP A 3 -43.91 12.72 -13.37
N LEU A 4 -43.83 11.61 -12.64
CA LEU A 4 -42.61 11.01 -12.09
C LEU A 4 -42.09 9.84 -12.94
N SER A 5 -42.56 9.70 -14.18
CA SER A 5 -42.11 8.66 -15.11
C SER A 5 -40.59 8.64 -15.30
N PHE A 6 -39.93 9.80 -15.23
CA PHE A 6 -38.49 9.94 -15.47
C PHE A 6 -37.58 9.28 -14.42
N ILE A 7 -38.08 9.04 -13.20
CA ILE A 7 -37.34 8.36 -12.10
C ILE A 7 -37.71 6.88 -11.97
N LYS A 8 -38.75 6.42 -12.66
CA LYS A 8 -39.20 5.03 -12.57
C LYS A 8 -38.08 4.07 -12.98
N ASP A 9 -37.90 3.02 -12.19
CA ASP A 9 -36.89 1.95 -12.40
C ASP A 9 -35.42 2.44 -12.42
N LYS A 10 -35.15 3.63 -11.86
CA LYS A 10 -33.80 4.17 -11.70
C LYS A 10 -33.34 4.15 -10.25
N ILE A 11 -32.04 3.98 -10.05
CA ILE A 11 -31.41 4.20 -8.74
C ILE A 11 -31.21 5.71 -8.58
N VAL A 12 -31.91 6.32 -7.62
CA VAL A 12 -31.82 7.75 -7.31
C VAL A 12 -30.95 7.91 -6.07
N LEU A 13 -29.87 8.70 -6.19
CA LEU A 13 -28.99 9.05 -5.08
C LEU A 13 -29.28 10.48 -4.65
N ILE A 14 -29.57 10.65 -3.35
CA ILE A 14 -29.81 11.95 -2.74
C ILE A 14 -28.75 12.12 -1.65
N GLY A 15 -27.97 13.19 -1.74
CA GLY A 15 -26.93 13.50 -0.77
C GLY A 15 -26.54 14.97 -0.80
N PHE A 16 -25.81 15.40 0.23
CA PHE A 16 -25.41 16.78 0.40
C PHE A 16 -24.22 17.12 -0.51
N MET A 17 -24.29 18.25 -1.21
CA MET A 17 -23.23 18.75 -2.09
C MET A 17 -22.87 20.21 -1.81
N GLY A 18 -23.12 20.65 -0.57
CA GLY A 18 -23.01 22.06 -0.17
C GLY A 18 -24.33 22.83 -0.27
N ILE A 19 -24.35 24.01 0.35
CA ILE A 19 -25.49 24.93 0.35
C ILE A 19 -25.69 25.52 -1.06
N ARG A 20 -24.58 25.78 -1.76
CA ARG A 20 -24.54 26.09 -3.18
C ARG A 20 -23.56 25.17 -3.87
N LEU A 21 -23.86 24.78 -5.11
CA LEU A 21 -22.92 24.05 -5.95
C LEU A 21 -21.62 24.86 -6.09
N ASN A 22 -20.47 24.22 -5.91
CA ASN A 22 -19.13 24.82 -5.84
C ASN A 22 -18.82 25.68 -4.60
N GLU A 23 -19.71 25.75 -3.61
CA GLU A 23 -19.35 26.33 -2.33
C GLU A 23 -18.47 25.37 -1.53
N LYS A 24 -17.37 25.91 -0.99
CA LYS A 24 -16.41 25.14 -0.21
C LYS A 24 -17.00 24.81 1.16
N THR A 25 -17.63 23.65 1.26
CA THR A 25 -18.10 23.08 2.53
C THR A 25 -17.22 21.88 2.91
N LEU A 26 -16.98 21.67 4.21
CA LEU A 26 -16.22 20.50 4.68
C LEU A 26 -17.13 19.33 5.07
N GLU A 27 -18.43 19.51 4.88
CA GLU A 27 -19.45 18.56 5.29
C GLU A 27 -19.70 17.56 4.15
N ASP A 28 -19.47 16.28 4.43
CA ASP A 28 -19.59 15.18 3.48
C ASP A 28 -18.72 15.31 2.20
N ILE A 29 -17.51 15.89 2.33
CA ILE A 29 -16.49 15.93 1.26
C ILE A 29 -15.18 15.27 1.72
N PHE A 30 -14.62 14.40 0.87
CA PHE A 30 -13.44 13.59 1.14
C PHE A 30 -12.29 13.92 0.18
N PHE A 31 -11.06 13.66 0.64
CA PHE A 31 -9.84 13.83 -0.16
C PHE A 31 -9.60 12.64 -1.07
N THR A 32 -9.26 12.88 -2.33
CA THR A 32 -8.83 11.82 -3.25
C THR A 32 -7.40 12.02 -3.76
N PRO A 33 -6.72 10.93 -4.18
CA PRO A 33 -5.42 11.03 -4.84
C PRO A 33 -5.44 11.77 -6.19
N LEU A 34 -6.62 11.95 -6.80
CA LEU A 34 -6.79 12.64 -8.08
C LEU A 34 -6.96 14.16 -7.92
N ASN A 35 -6.91 14.67 -6.70
CA ASN A 35 -6.95 16.10 -6.44
C ASN A 35 -5.73 16.77 -7.10
N GLU A 36 -5.97 17.79 -7.94
CA GLU A 36 -4.91 18.54 -8.64
C GLU A 36 -3.85 19.09 -7.67
N ARG A 37 -4.25 19.40 -6.43
CA ARG A 37 -3.36 19.80 -5.35
C ARG A 37 -3.32 18.73 -4.28
N TYR A 38 -2.57 17.66 -4.54
CA TYR A 38 -2.41 16.57 -3.58
C TYR A 38 -1.56 16.96 -2.36
N ALA A 39 -0.56 17.84 -2.53
CA ALA A 39 0.34 18.28 -1.46
C ALA A 39 -0.04 19.67 -0.91
N GLY A 40 -0.13 19.76 0.42
CA GLY A 40 -0.61 20.97 1.13
C GLY A 40 -2.11 20.88 1.45
N LYS A 41 -2.62 21.81 2.27
CA LYS A 41 -4.02 21.91 2.69
C LYS A 41 -4.96 22.23 1.51
N SER A 42 -5.04 21.35 0.52
CA SER A 42 -6.03 21.46 -0.54
C SER A 42 -7.42 21.30 0.05
N PHE A 43 -8.42 21.78 -0.68
CA PHE A 43 -9.80 21.53 -0.31
C PHE A 43 -10.16 20.11 -0.77
N PRO A 44 -10.90 19.33 0.03
CA PRO A 44 -11.34 18.01 -0.41
C PRO A 44 -12.20 18.12 -1.69
N ASP A 45 -12.15 17.09 -2.54
CA ASP A 45 -12.58 17.16 -3.93
C ASP A 45 -13.71 16.18 -4.31
N MET A 46 -14.10 15.28 -3.40
CA MET A 46 -15.10 14.25 -3.68
C MET A 46 -16.26 14.29 -2.68
N TYR A 47 -17.47 14.60 -3.14
CA TYR A 47 -18.69 14.53 -2.33
C TYR A 47 -19.04 13.08 -1.96
N GLY A 48 -19.58 12.87 -0.77
CA GLY A 48 -20.01 11.56 -0.29
C GLY A 48 -21.02 10.89 -1.23
N VAL A 49 -21.98 11.64 -1.78
CA VAL A 49 -22.95 11.12 -2.77
C VAL A 49 -22.26 10.56 -4.04
N VAL A 50 -21.13 11.13 -4.45
CA VAL A 50 -20.37 10.65 -5.61
C VAL A 50 -19.63 9.35 -5.26
N ILE A 51 -19.17 9.19 -4.02
CA ILE A 51 -18.63 7.91 -3.53
C ILE A 51 -19.70 6.82 -3.61
N HIS A 52 -20.92 7.10 -3.14
CA HIS A 52 -22.04 6.17 -3.25
C HIS A 52 -22.37 5.83 -4.71
N ALA A 53 -22.33 6.81 -5.62
CA ALA A 53 -22.51 6.57 -7.05
C ALA A 53 -21.45 5.63 -7.62
N ASN A 54 -20.19 5.78 -7.21
CA ASN A 54 -19.11 4.87 -7.60
C ASN A 54 -19.34 3.45 -7.06
N ILE A 55 -19.81 3.30 -5.82
CA ILE A 55 -20.14 1.99 -5.23
C ILE A 55 -21.27 1.31 -5.99
N VAL A 56 -22.36 2.03 -6.27
CA VAL A 56 -23.48 1.51 -7.06
C VAL A 56 -23.02 1.09 -8.45
N SER A 57 -22.19 1.91 -9.11
CA SER A 57 -21.59 1.58 -10.40
C SER A 57 -20.75 0.29 -10.34
N MET A 58 -19.96 0.08 -9.28
CA MET A 58 -19.22 -1.18 -9.08
C MET A 58 -20.14 -2.38 -8.92
N ILE A 59 -21.25 -2.25 -8.18
CA ILE A 59 -22.26 -3.31 -7.99
C ILE A 59 -22.93 -3.65 -9.33
N LEU A 60 -23.40 -2.64 -10.07
CA LEU A 60 -24.06 -2.83 -11.36
C LEU A 60 -23.14 -3.47 -12.40
N ASN A 61 -21.86 -3.07 -12.41
CA ASN A 61 -20.85 -3.61 -13.32
C ASN A 61 -20.19 -4.90 -12.81
N LYS A 62 -20.55 -5.38 -11.61
CA LYS A 62 -19.92 -6.52 -10.92
C LYS A 62 -18.38 -6.41 -10.82
N LYS A 63 -17.87 -5.17 -10.72
CA LYS A 63 -16.43 -4.87 -10.63
C LYS A 63 -16.02 -4.70 -9.17
N PHE A 64 -15.94 -5.81 -8.45
CA PHE A 64 -15.56 -5.80 -7.03
C PHE A 64 -14.05 -5.82 -6.86
N ILE A 65 -13.58 -5.16 -5.79
CA ILE A 65 -12.19 -5.24 -5.36
C ILE A 65 -12.06 -6.42 -4.39
N ASN A 66 -11.34 -7.45 -4.82
CA ASN A 66 -11.08 -8.63 -4.00
C ASN A 66 -9.89 -8.38 -3.06
N ILE A 67 -9.94 -8.95 -1.86
CA ILE A 67 -8.92 -8.72 -0.81
C ILE A 67 -8.09 -9.99 -0.62
N MET A 68 -6.78 -9.80 -0.48
CA MET A 68 -5.87 -10.91 -0.21
C MET A 68 -6.12 -11.56 1.16
N PRO A 69 -6.29 -12.89 1.22
CA PRO A 69 -6.48 -13.58 2.49
C PRO A 69 -5.20 -13.53 3.32
N GLN A 70 -5.36 -13.48 4.64
CA GLN A 70 -4.25 -13.27 5.57
C GLN A 70 -3.21 -14.40 5.52
N TRP A 71 -3.63 -15.66 5.37
CA TRP A 71 -2.71 -16.79 5.28
C TRP A 71 -1.73 -16.66 4.10
N LEU A 72 -2.20 -16.15 2.96
CA LEU A 72 -1.37 -15.92 1.78
C LEU A 72 -0.35 -14.80 2.04
N SER A 73 -0.74 -13.76 2.78
CA SER A 73 0.17 -12.69 3.22
C SER A 73 1.34 -13.25 4.06
N ILE A 74 1.03 -14.17 4.98
CA ILE A 74 2.03 -14.81 5.85
C ILE A 74 2.99 -15.67 5.01
N ILE A 75 2.47 -16.51 4.11
CA ILE A 75 3.30 -17.34 3.24
C ILE A 75 4.24 -16.47 2.39
N LEU A 76 3.71 -15.42 1.76
CA LEU A 76 4.52 -14.49 0.97
C LEU A 76 5.57 -13.76 1.82
N ALA A 77 5.23 -13.38 3.06
CA ALA A 77 6.18 -12.76 3.98
C ALA A 77 7.34 -13.71 4.34
N VAL A 78 7.07 -14.98 4.59
CA VAL A 78 8.10 -16.00 4.86
C VAL A 78 9.00 -16.21 3.63
N ILE A 79 8.41 -16.35 2.44
CA ILE A 79 9.16 -16.54 1.20
C ILE A 79 10.04 -15.32 0.90
N LEU A 80 9.47 -14.11 0.95
CA LEU A 80 10.22 -12.87 0.72
C LEU A 80 11.34 -12.71 1.74
N SER A 81 11.08 -12.99 3.01
CA SER A 81 12.10 -12.96 4.06
C SER A 81 13.27 -13.89 3.78
N TYR A 82 12.99 -15.14 3.41
CA TYR A 82 14.02 -16.13 3.07
C TYR A 82 14.86 -15.69 1.86
N VAL A 83 14.20 -15.23 0.79
CA VAL A 83 14.89 -14.74 -0.41
C VAL A 83 15.74 -13.50 -0.08
N SER A 84 15.22 -12.57 0.72
CA SER A 84 15.96 -11.40 1.18
C SER A 84 17.19 -11.77 2.00
N ALA A 85 17.05 -12.70 2.96
CA ALA A 85 18.18 -13.21 3.75
C ALA A 85 19.26 -13.81 2.84
N TYR A 86 18.85 -14.64 1.88
CA TYR A 86 19.75 -15.28 0.92
C TYR A 86 20.52 -14.26 0.06
N ILE A 87 19.85 -13.25 -0.49
CA ILE A 87 20.47 -12.20 -1.32
C ILE A 87 21.45 -11.37 -0.50
N ILE A 88 21.02 -10.89 0.67
CA ILE A 88 21.84 -10.06 1.57
C ILE A 88 23.09 -10.82 2.01
N TYR A 89 22.94 -12.08 2.41
CA TYR A 89 24.05 -12.91 2.83
C TYR A 89 25.00 -13.28 1.68
N SER A 90 24.48 -13.55 0.49
CA SER A 90 25.29 -13.82 -0.71
C SER A 90 26.12 -12.60 -1.12
N PHE A 91 25.56 -11.40 -1.02
CA PHE A 91 26.27 -10.15 -1.26
C PHE A 91 27.39 -9.93 -0.24
N LYS A 92 27.10 -10.17 1.05
CA LYS A 92 28.08 -10.09 2.13
C LYS A 92 29.34 -10.90 1.86
N ARG A 93 29.19 -12.13 1.36
CA ARG A 93 30.34 -13.02 1.07
C ARG A 93 31.31 -12.42 0.05
N LYS A 94 30.81 -11.62 -0.89
CA LYS A 94 31.63 -10.99 -1.94
C LYS A 94 32.16 -9.61 -1.53
N HIS A 95 31.39 -8.84 -0.76
CA HIS A 95 31.71 -7.45 -0.43
C HIS A 95 31.46 -7.16 1.05
N LYS A 96 32.40 -7.55 1.92
CA LYS A 96 32.27 -7.45 3.38
C LYS A 96 32.10 -6.00 3.87
N ASP A 97 32.80 -5.05 3.27
CA ASP A 97 32.81 -3.65 3.73
C ASP A 97 31.55 -2.86 3.33
N TRP A 98 30.92 -3.25 2.21
CA TRP A 98 29.72 -2.59 1.67
C TRP A 98 28.40 -3.18 2.19
N PHE A 99 28.48 -4.19 3.04
CA PHE A 99 27.33 -4.95 3.52
C PHE A 99 26.21 -4.07 4.14
N GLY A 100 26.58 -3.14 5.04
CA GLY A 100 25.61 -2.32 5.76
C GLY A 100 24.83 -1.37 4.84
N THR A 101 25.55 -0.71 3.91
CA THR A 101 24.94 0.18 2.92
C THR A 101 24.04 -0.59 1.96
N PHE A 102 24.51 -1.74 1.46
CA PHE A 102 23.73 -2.59 0.58
C PHE A 102 22.43 -3.06 1.23
N THR A 103 22.49 -3.51 2.48
CA THR A 103 21.30 -4.01 3.21
C THR A 103 20.20 -2.95 3.31
N LYS A 104 20.56 -1.70 3.62
CA LYS A 104 19.60 -0.58 3.71
C LYS A 104 19.03 -0.21 2.34
N LEU A 105 19.88 -0.15 1.30
CA LEU A 105 19.43 0.13 -0.07
C LEU A 105 18.51 -0.97 -0.62
N TYR A 106 18.82 -2.23 -0.29
CA TYR A 106 18.00 -3.38 -0.63
C TYR A 106 16.62 -3.29 0.03
N MET A 107 16.55 -3.01 1.35
CA MET A 107 15.27 -2.82 2.05
C MET A 107 14.43 -1.70 1.43
N LEU A 108 15.06 -0.55 1.13
CA LEU A 108 14.37 0.57 0.48
C LEU A 108 13.81 0.14 -0.88
N THR A 109 14.63 -0.50 -1.70
CA THR A 109 14.23 -1.01 -3.03
C THR A 109 13.05 -1.98 -2.91
N VAL A 110 13.12 -2.96 -2.00
CA VAL A 110 12.03 -3.93 -1.77
C VAL A 110 10.76 -3.23 -1.29
N SER A 111 10.86 -2.21 -0.43
CA SER A 111 9.69 -1.46 0.05
C SER A 111 8.98 -0.70 -1.08
N LEU A 112 9.74 -0.04 -1.97
CA LEU A 112 9.21 0.67 -3.13
C LEU A 112 8.60 -0.30 -4.16
N LEU A 113 9.28 -1.43 -4.38
CA LEU A 113 8.80 -2.46 -5.30
C LEU A 113 7.49 -3.09 -4.81
N ASN A 114 7.34 -3.33 -3.51
CA ASN A 114 6.08 -3.82 -2.94
C ASN A 114 4.92 -2.85 -3.17
N LEU A 115 5.16 -1.54 -2.98
CA LEU A 115 4.15 -0.52 -3.25
C LEU A 115 3.77 -0.51 -4.74
N TYR A 116 4.76 -0.51 -5.62
CA TYR A 116 4.54 -0.53 -7.07
C TYR A 116 3.75 -1.76 -7.52
N ILE A 117 4.15 -2.96 -7.08
CA ILE A 117 3.45 -4.21 -7.39
C ILE A 117 2.01 -4.16 -6.84
N GLY A 118 1.81 -3.62 -5.63
CA GLY A 118 0.48 -3.47 -5.05
C GLY A 118 -0.47 -2.63 -5.89
N VAL A 119 0.02 -1.49 -6.39
CA VAL A 119 -0.76 -0.62 -7.28
C VAL A 119 -1.02 -1.30 -8.62
N MET A 120 -0.01 -1.96 -9.21
CA MET A 120 -0.16 -2.63 -10.50
C MET A 120 -1.15 -3.80 -10.45
N VAL A 121 -1.11 -4.60 -9.38
CA VAL A 121 -2.05 -5.71 -9.18
C VAL A 121 -3.47 -5.19 -8.98
N LEU A 122 -3.64 -4.09 -8.22
CA LEU A 122 -4.94 -3.45 -8.05
C LEU A 122 -5.48 -2.93 -9.39
N HIS A 123 -4.65 -2.25 -10.19
CA HIS A 123 -5.06 -1.65 -11.46
C HIS A 123 -5.49 -2.70 -12.50
N HIS A 124 -4.74 -3.79 -12.64
CA HIS A 124 -5.01 -4.79 -13.69
C HIS A 124 -6.00 -5.87 -13.27
N PHE A 125 -6.03 -6.26 -11.99
CA PHE A 125 -6.82 -7.40 -11.51
C PHE A 125 -7.95 -7.02 -10.56
N ASN A 126 -8.11 -5.73 -10.21
CA ASN A 126 -9.02 -5.29 -9.13
C ASN A 126 -8.78 -6.08 -7.83
N TYR A 127 -7.51 -6.38 -7.53
CA TYR A 127 -7.14 -7.21 -6.39
C TYR A 127 -6.23 -6.43 -5.45
N ARG A 128 -6.64 -6.31 -4.18
CA ARG A 128 -5.89 -5.62 -3.15
C ARG A 128 -4.98 -6.60 -2.41
N ILE A 129 -3.70 -6.53 -2.72
CA ILE A 129 -2.66 -7.26 -1.97
C ILE A 129 -2.24 -6.51 -0.71
N ASN A 130 -2.01 -7.24 0.37
CA ASN A 130 -1.47 -6.71 1.63
C ASN A 130 -0.11 -7.35 1.92
N LEU A 131 0.95 -6.61 1.57
CA LEU A 131 2.34 -7.02 1.78
C LEU A 131 3.00 -6.29 2.94
N THR A 132 2.22 -5.64 3.80
CA THR A 132 2.74 -4.89 4.97
C THR A 132 3.53 -5.81 5.90
N LEU A 133 3.03 -7.03 6.15
CA LEU A 133 3.74 -8.03 6.94
C LEU A 133 5.07 -8.42 6.28
N ALA A 134 5.08 -8.62 4.96
CA ALA A 134 6.29 -8.98 4.23
C ALA A 134 7.36 -7.88 4.34
N ILE A 135 6.97 -6.61 4.23
CA ILE A 135 7.89 -5.49 4.44
C ILE A 135 8.46 -5.54 5.86
N ALA A 136 7.62 -5.66 6.89
CA ALA A 136 8.07 -5.69 8.28
C ALA A 136 9.08 -6.83 8.53
N VAL A 137 8.82 -8.02 8.02
CA VAL A 137 9.71 -9.17 8.17
C VAL A 137 11.02 -8.97 7.40
N VAL A 138 11.00 -8.43 6.17
CA VAL A 138 12.23 -8.15 5.40
C VAL A 138 13.11 -7.12 6.12
N PHE A 139 12.52 -6.09 6.70
CA PHE A 139 13.24 -5.12 7.54
C PHE A 139 13.88 -5.80 8.75
N LEU A 140 13.11 -6.61 9.50
CA LEU A 140 13.63 -7.37 10.64
C LEU A 140 14.80 -8.27 10.23
N THR A 141 14.68 -9.00 9.12
CA THR A 141 15.72 -9.89 8.60
C THR A 141 17.04 -9.17 8.36
N GLY A 142 17.03 -8.04 7.65
CA GLY A 142 18.28 -7.34 7.41
C GLY A 142 18.84 -6.65 8.65
N THR A 143 18.00 -6.19 9.58
CA THR A 143 18.45 -5.66 10.89
C THR A 143 19.12 -6.75 11.74
N ILE A 144 18.52 -7.95 11.81
CA ILE A 144 19.08 -9.09 12.55
C ILE A 144 20.44 -9.50 11.94
N LEU A 145 20.54 -9.56 10.61
CA LEU A 145 21.80 -9.88 9.93
C LEU A 145 22.90 -8.83 10.18
N ASP A 146 22.55 -7.55 10.23
CA ASP A 146 23.49 -6.48 10.55
C ASP A 146 23.92 -6.50 12.02
N LEU A 147 22.99 -6.71 12.94
CA LEU A 147 23.29 -6.90 14.37
C LEU A 147 24.23 -8.09 14.61
N TYR A 148 23.94 -9.24 13.99
CA TYR A 148 24.79 -10.44 14.08
C TYR A 148 26.22 -10.14 13.62
N ASN A 149 26.37 -9.42 12.51
CA ASN A 149 27.69 -9.10 11.95
C ASN A 149 28.48 -8.11 12.79
N ASN A 150 27.80 -7.07 13.31
CA ASN A 150 28.46 -5.98 14.02
C ASN A 150 28.78 -6.33 15.48
N PHE A 151 27.93 -7.11 16.16
CA PHE A 151 28.15 -7.47 17.56
C PHE A 151 28.87 -8.81 17.71
N ILE A 152 28.28 -9.89 17.21
CA ILE A 152 28.80 -11.24 17.45
C ILE A 152 30.11 -11.46 16.68
N GLY A 153 30.17 -11.01 15.43
CA GLY A 153 31.39 -11.09 14.62
C GLY A 153 32.58 -10.34 15.23
N ARG A 154 32.35 -9.20 15.90
CA ARG A 154 33.41 -8.40 16.52
C ARG A 154 33.84 -8.97 17.88
N ILE A 155 32.89 -9.41 18.71
CA ILE A 155 33.19 -10.01 20.02
C ILE A 155 34.07 -11.25 19.84
N PHE A 156 33.73 -12.15 18.92
CA PHE A 156 34.51 -13.37 18.67
C PHE A 156 35.94 -13.09 18.17
N LEU A 157 36.11 -12.06 17.35
CA LEU A 157 37.44 -11.61 16.89
C LEU A 157 38.23 -10.89 17.99
N SER A 158 37.54 -10.28 18.98
CA SER A 158 38.14 -9.58 20.12
C SER A 158 38.53 -10.50 21.27
N THR A 159 37.87 -11.65 21.45
CA THR A 159 38.20 -12.63 22.50
C THR A 159 39.20 -13.70 22.06
N GLY A 160 39.47 -13.79 20.75
CA GLY A 160 40.49 -14.67 20.17
C GLY A 160 41.89 -14.06 20.04
N LYS A 161 42.14 -12.91 20.69
CA LYS A 161 43.48 -12.32 20.87
C LYS A 161 43.85 -12.33 22.34
#